data_AF-A0A2X3FAL7-F1
#
_entry.id   AF-A0A2X3FAL7-F1
#
_cell.length_a   1.000
_cell.length_b   1.000
_cell.length_c   1.000
_cell.angle_alpha   90.00
_cell.angle_beta   90.00
_cell.angle_gamma   90.00
#
_symmetry.space_group_name_H-M   'P 1'
#
loop_
_entity.id
_entity.type
_entity.pdbx_description
1 polymer ?
#
loop_
_entity_poly.entity_id
_entity_poly.type
_entity_poly.pdbx_seq_one_letter_code
_entity_poly.pdbx_strand_id
1 'polypeptide(L)'
;MPISTATRHKVKTVESFGSDEYQKRFKCALFNVAELPFRAQLLRSTWLKNVTFIISALPHRQELSALEMDTDNAAVQDLILAAENVSEIKKYDMLALWKFTSANKKVFPEGNGMSSASVSSLQKLWFATNAIDRGILTREWAAGNCISSVMKTDAGTNAGGGNKTDRNPDYTHTLDTLDVEIALATMPMDFDIYNFPASIHRRAKEIVQKKESPFKEWSAALRKVAGILDYSRAAIFALIRGATSDIHHFPVSLQTYINANLTEHKHDAPSAETLKKLVMFHMPPSLWTL
;
A
#
# COMPACT_ATOMS: atom_id res chain seq x y z
N MET A 1 -76.77 24.15 53.60
CA MET A 1 -75.87 25.19 53.07
C MET A 1 -75.15 25.86 54.23
N PRO A 2 -73.90 26.34 54.11
CA PRO A 2 -72.78 26.05 53.18
C PRO A 2 -71.60 25.35 53.94
N ILE A 3 -70.47 24.95 53.34
CA ILE A 3 -69.21 25.72 53.22
C ILE A 3 -68.12 24.87 52.49
N SER A 4 -67.49 25.51 51.49
CA SER A 4 -66.07 25.60 51.10
C SER A 4 -65.12 24.38 50.89
N THR A 5 -64.29 24.57 49.87
CA THR A 5 -63.23 23.78 49.21
C THR A 5 -61.94 23.54 50.00
N ALA A 6 -61.24 22.41 49.77
CA ALA A 6 -59.76 22.34 49.75
C ALA A 6 -59.16 21.01 49.20
N THR A 7 -58.39 21.14 48.11
CA THR A 7 -57.08 20.54 47.77
C THR A 7 -56.79 19.02 47.76
N ARG A 8 -56.54 18.58 46.51
CA ARG A 8 -55.90 17.35 45.99
C ARG A 8 -54.53 17.05 46.63
N HIS A 9 -54.38 15.88 47.27
CA HIS A 9 -53.10 15.34 47.72
C HIS A 9 -52.46 14.47 46.62
N LYS A 10 -51.22 14.81 46.23
CA LYS A 10 -50.38 14.03 45.30
C LYS A 10 -49.76 12.84 46.03
N VAL A 11 -49.88 11.66 45.43
CA VAL A 11 -49.18 10.42 45.82
C VAL A 11 -47.68 10.60 45.55
N LYS A 12 -46.84 10.25 46.53
CA LYS A 12 -45.36 10.28 46.42
C LYS A 12 -44.89 9.16 45.49
N THR A 13 -44.12 9.52 44.47
CA THR A 13 -43.35 8.62 43.61
C THR A 13 -42.16 8.07 44.40
N VAL A 14 -41.94 6.75 44.31
CA VAL A 14 -40.80 6.05 44.90
C VAL A 14 -39.50 6.50 44.22
N GLU A 15 -38.53 6.94 45.00
CA GLU A 15 -37.20 7.35 44.51
C GLU A 15 -36.44 6.15 43.96
N SER A 16 -36.03 6.22 42.68
CA SER A 16 -35.12 5.25 42.08
C SER A 16 -33.72 5.43 42.67
N PHE A 17 -33.22 4.41 43.38
CA PHE A 17 -31.86 4.36 43.90
C PHE A 17 -30.84 4.28 42.75
N GLY A 18 -30.23 5.41 42.43
CA GLY A 18 -29.11 5.53 41.50
C GLY A 18 -28.79 7.00 41.29
N SER A 19 -27.97 7.60 42.17
CA SER A 19 -27.65 9.01 42.05
C SER A 19 -26.91 9.27 40.73
N ASP A 20 -27.22 10.41 40.09
CA ASP A 20 -26.50 10.89 38.91
C ASP A 20 -24.98 10.92 39.11
N GLU A 21 -24.53 11.03 40.36
CA GLU A 21 -23.13 10.99 40.77
C GLU A 21 -22.48 9.61 40.60
N TYR A 22 -23.20 8.51 40.87
CA TYR A 22 -22.74 7.15 40.58
C TYR A 22 -22.60 6.93 39.08
N GLN A 23 -23.57 7.36 38.27
CA GLN A 23 -23.47 7.28 36.81
C GLN A 23 -22.32 8.15 36.27
N LYS A 24 -22.09 9.34 36.85
CA LYS A 24 -20.95 10.21 36.52
C LYS A 24 -19.60 9.56 36.83
N ARG A 25 -19.47 8.90 37.99
CA ARG A 25 -18.25 8.17 38.37
C ARG A 25 -17.95 7.02 37.42
N PHE A 26 -18.96 6.26 36.99
CA PHE A 26 -18.79 5.19 36.01
C PHE A 26 -18.48 5.71 34.59
N LYS A 27 -19.00 6.88 34.22
CA LYS A 27 -18.69 7.55 32.95
C LYS A 27 -17.20 7.92 32.81
N CYS A 28 -16.52 8.17 33.94
CA CYS A 28 -15.11 8.57 33.99
C CYS A 28 -14.17 7.48 34.55
N ALA A 29 -14.68 6.30 34.91
CA ALA A 29 -13.87 5.21 35.44
C ALA A 29 -13.04 4.57 34.34
N LEU A 30 -11.73 4.83 34.34
CA LEU A 30 -10.77 4.38 33.34
C LEU A 30 -10.32 2.93 33.65
N PHE A 31 -10.65 1.95 32.78
CA PHE A 31 -10.12 0.57 32.84
C PHE A 31 -9.04 0.22 31.81
N ASN A 32 -8.04 -0.58 32.22
CA ASN A 32 -6.95 -1.01 31.34
C ASN A 32 -7.50 -1.77 30.12
N VAL A 33 -6.95 -1.47 28.94
CA VAL A 33 -7.38 -2.04 27.66
C VAL A 33 -6.95 -3.50 27.53
N ALA A 34 -5.79 -3.84 28.08
CA ALA A 34 -5.23 -5.19 28.02
C ALA A 34 -6.09 -6.23 28.77
N GLU A 35 -6.94 -5.78 29.71
CA GLU A 35 -7.84 -6.65 30.48
C GLU A 35 -9.14 -7.00 29.74
N LEU A 36 -9.38 -6.41 28.57
CA LEU A 36 -10.58 -6.71 27.77
C LEU A 36 -10.46 -8.06 27.05
N PRO A 37 -11.58 -8.75 26.78
CA PRO A 37 -11.59 -9.87 25.84
C PRO A 37 -11.07 -9.44 24.46
N PHE A 38 -10.39 -10.34 23.75
CA PHE A 38 -9.73 -10.06 22.48
C PHE A 38 -10.66 -9.43 21.42
N ARG A 39 -11.91 -9.90 21.31
CA ARG A 39 -12.91 -9.30 20.39
C ARG A 39 -13.19 -7.84 20.74
N ALA A 40 -13.37 -7.52 22.02
CA ALA A 40 -13.56 -6.14 22.48
C ALA A 40 -12.32 -5.26 22.25
N GLN A 41 -11.10 -5.80 22.39
CA GLN A 41 -9.86 -5.10 22.04
C GLN A 41 -9.78 -4.78 20.54
N LEU A 42 -10.15 -5.75 19.71
CA LEU A 42 -10.13 -5.62 18.25
C LEU A 42 -11.15 -4.59 17.77
N LEU A 43 -12.41 -4.69 18.20
CA LEU A 43 -13.48 -3.73 17.86
C LEU A 43 -13.14 -2.33 18.38
N ARG A 44 -12.53 -2.23 19.54
CA ARG A 44 -12.10 -0.92 20.05
C ARG A 44 -11.18 -0.20 19.07
N SER A 45 -10.25 -0.94 18.49
CA SER A 45 -9.28 -0.39 17.56
C SER A 45 -9.91 0.10 16.25
N THR A 46 -11.08 -0.42 15.85
CA THR A 46 -11.82 0.08 14.68
C THR A 46 -12.59 1.37 14.97
N TRP A 47 -13.19 1.53 16.15
CA TRP A 47 -14.20 2.59 16.39
C TRP A 47 -13.64 3.91 16.91
N LEU A 48 -12.53 3.89 17.64
CA LEU A 48 -11.93 5.12 18.17
C LEU A 48 -11.11 5.81 17.07
N LYS A 49 -11.69 6.87 16.49
CA LYS A 49 -11.14 7.58 15.32
C LYS A 49 -9.76 8.21 15.53
N ASN A 50 -9.23 8.40 16.75
CA ASN A 50 -8.05 9.28 16.93
C ASN A 50 -7.11 9.08 18.15
N VAL A 51 -7.14 7.99 18.94
CA VAL A 51 -6.22 7.92 20.11
C VAL A 51 -5.70 6.51 20.41
N THR A 52 -4.37 6.38 20.40
CA THR A 52 -3.58 5.15 20.56
C THR A 52 -3.61 4.55 21.97
N PHE A 53 -3.99 5.33 22.99
CA PHE A 53 -4.01 4.89 24.39
C PHE A 53 -5.15 5.58 25.14
N ILE A 54 -6.35 5.00 25.11
CA ILE A 54 -7.37 5.39 26.08
C ILE A 54 -7.61 4.18 26.97
N ILE A 55 -7.61 4.41 28.26
CA ILE A 55 -8.09 3.49 29.26
C ILE A 55 -9.64 3.49 29.11
N SER A 56 -10.29 2.38 28.71
CA SER A 56 -11.73 2.43 28.33
C SER A 56 -12.58 2.80 29.53
N ALA A 57 -13.36 3.88 29.44
CA ALA A 57 -14.45 4.09 30.37
C ALA A 57 -15.58 3.06 30.16
N LEU A 58 -16.33 2.69 31.20
CA LEU A 58 -17.43 1.73 31.12
C LEU A 58 -18.45 1.97 29.98
N PRO A 59 -18.83 3.22 29.64
CA PRO A 59 -19.71 3.49 28.51
C PRO A 59 -19.15 2.99 27.17
N HIS A 60 -17.84 3.13 26.94
CA HIS A 60 -17.20 2.60 25.74
C HIS A 60 -17.20 1.06 25.73
N ARG A 61 -17.18 0.40 26.89
CA ARG A 61 -17.33 -1.07 26.96
C ARG A 61 -18.76 -1.51 26.58
N GLN A 62 -19.78 -0.75 26.97
CA GLN A 62 -21.16 -1.02 26.57
C GLN A 62 -21.35 -0.82 25.07
N GLU A 63 -20.78 0.23 24.48
CA GLU A 63 -20.78 0.44 23.04
C GLU A 63 -20.05 -0.69 22.29
N LEU A 64 -18.91 -1.15 22.80
CA LEU A 64 -18.19 -2.30 22.23
C LEU A 64 -18.98 -3.60 22.35
N SER A 65 -19.68 -3.81 23.47
CA SER A 65 -20.52 -4.98 23.66
C SER A 65 -21.75 -4.94 22.74
N ALA A 66 -22.40 -3.79 22.63
CA ALA A 66 -23.52 -3.58 21.69
C ALA A 66 -23.08 -3.85 20.25
N LEU A 67 -21.87 -3.44 19.90
CA LEU A 67 -21.30 -3.67 18.59
C LEU A 67 -20.90 -5.14 18.34
N GLU A 68 -20.36 -5.84 19.33
CA GLU A 68 -20.11 -7.29 19.22
C GLU A 68 -21.43 -8.05 18.99
N MET A 69 -22.53 -7.57 19.59
CA MET A 69 -23.87 -8.14 19.44
C MET A 69 -24.61 -7.67 18.17
N ASP A 70 -24.07 -6.69 17.43
CA ASP A 70 -24.64 -6.18 16.20
C ASP A 70 -24.31 -7.14 15.03
N THR A 71 -25.18 -8.12 14.82
CA THR A 71 -25.05 -9.13 13.76
C THR A 71 -25.33 -8.55 12.37
N ASP A 72 -25.99 -7.40 12.28
CA ASP A 72 -26.37 -6.78 11.01
C ASP A 72 -25.20 -5.95 10.42
N ASN A 73 -24.19 -5.63 11.24
CA ASN A 73 -22.98 -4.97 10.81
C ASN A 73 -21.98 -5.94 10.16
N ALA A 74 -22.13 -6.14 8.84
CA ALA A 74 -21.27 -7.02 8.05
C ALA A 74 -19.76 -6.75 8.23
N ALA A 75 -19.35 -5.47 8.31
CA ALA A 75 -17.94 -5.10 8.47
C ALA A 75 -17.37 -5.54 9.83
N VAL A 76 -18.18 -5.48 10.89
CA VAL A 76 -17.80 -5.97 12.23
C VAL A 76 -17.76 -7.49 12.25
N GLN A 77 -18.75 -8.16 11.67
CA GLN A 77 -18.82 -9.62 11.64
C GLN A 77 -17.68 -10.23 10.81
N ASP A 78 -17.37 -9.66 9.64
CA ASP A 78 -16.23 -10.09 8.82
C ASP A 78 -14.90 -9.92 9.57
N LEU A 79 -14.76 -8.86 10.36
CA LEU A 79 -13.55 -8.58 11.15
C LEU A 79 -13.42 -9.51 12.38
N ILE A 80 -14.53 -9.90 13.01
CA ILE A 80 -14.54 -10.92 14.07
C ILE A 80 -14.19 -12.28 13.49
N LEU A 81 -14.86 -12.70 12.40
CA LEU A 81 -14.64 -13.97 11.72
C LEU A 81 -13.18 -14.11 11.26
N ALA A 82 -12.65 -13.05 10.67
CA ALA A 82 -11.25 -12.90 10.34
C ALA A 82 -10.30 -13.17 11.51
N ALA A 83 -10.59 -12.55 12.65
CA ALA A 83 -9.77 -12.64 13.84
C ALA A 83 -9.81 -14.04 14.49
N GLU A 84 -10.87 -14.80 14.24
CA GLU A 84 -10.99 -16.19 14.67
C GLU A 84 -10.27 -17.16 13.73
N ASN A 85 -10.31 -16.91 12.43
CA ASN A 85 -9.69 -17.75 11.41
C ASN A 85 -8.15 -17.68 11.40
N VAL A 86 -7.56 -16.63 11.96
CA VAL A 86 -6.11 -16.46 12.04
C VAL A 86 -5.69 -16.42 13.50
N SER A 87 -5.32 -17.59 14.03
CA SER A 87 -4.93 -17.80 15.43
C SER A 87 -3.77 -16.90 15.88
N GLU A 88 -2.95 -16.48 14.93
CA GLU A 88 -1.79 -15.62 15.08
C GLU A 88 -2.17 -14.20 15.48
N ILE A 89 -3.37 -13.72 15.12
CA ILE A 89 -3.84 -12.35 15.44
C ILE A 89 -3.90 -12.13 16.95
N LYS A 90 -4.23 -13.19 17.72
CA LYS A 90 -4.30 -13.16 19.19
C LYS A 90 -2.95 -12.95 19.87
N LYS A 91 -1.83 -13.12 19.15
CA LYS A 91 -0.46 -12.95 19.67
C LYS A 91 0.10 -11.54 19.45
N TYR A 92 -0.61 -10.68 18.71
CA TYR A 92 -0.11 -9.35 18.35
C TYR A 92 -0.40 -8.30 19.43
N ASP A 93 0.50 -7.33 19.53
CA ASP A 93 0.33 -6.13 20.37
C ASP A 93 -0.84 -5.26 19.90
N MET A 94 -1.44 -4.53 20.84
CA MET A 94 -2.56 -3.61 20.61
C MET A 94 -2.29 -2.60 19.48
N LEU A 95 -1.05 -2.12 19.35
CA LEU A 95 -0.67 -1.22 18.27
C LEU A 95 -0.73 -1.90 16.88
N ALA A 96 -0.33 -3.17 16.81
CA ALA A 96 -0.38 -3.93 15.56
C ALA A 96 -1.84 -4.25 15.17
N LEU A 97 -2.69 -4.56 16.14
CA LEU A 97 -4.13 -4.73 15.95
C LEU A 97 -4.77 -3.44 15.40
N TRP A 98 -4.43 -2.28 15.96
CA TRP A 98 -4.94 -1.00 15.47
C TRP A 98 -4.48 -0.66 14.05
N LYS A 99 -3.21 -0.91 13.71
CA LYS A 99 -2.71 -0.73 12.34
C LYS A 99 -3.42 -1.63 11.35
N PHE A 100 -3.68 -2.87 11.75
CA PHE A 100 -4.42 -3.85 10.96
C PHE A 100 -5.88 -3.44 10.74
N THR A 101 -6.58 -3.01 11.79
CA THR A 101 -7.99 -2.61 11.65
C THR A 101 -8.14 -1.32 10.84
N SER A 102 -7.20 -0.38 10.99
CA SER A 102 -7.11 0.81 10.15
C SER A 102 -6.85 0.46 8.67
N ALA A 103 -5.99 -0.51 8.41
CA ALA A 103 -5.73 -1.04 7.07
C ALA A 103 -6.98 -1.66 6.44
N ASN A 104 -7.69 -2.53 7.17
CA ASN A 104 -8.94 -3.14 6.68
C ASN A 104 -9.98 -2.09 6.35
N LYS A 105 -10.18 -1.08 7.20
CA LYS A 105 -11.11 0.03 6.92
C LYS A 105 -10.75 0.81 5.66
N LYS A 106 -9.47 0.99 5.40
CA LYS A 106 -8.98 1.70 4.22
C LYS A 106 -9.19 0.91 2.94
N VAL A 107 -8.99 -0.42 2.99
CA VAL A 107 -9.20 -1.30 1.84
C VAL A 107 -10.69 -1.57 1.59
N PHE A 108 -11.47 -1.70 2.66
CA PHE A 108 -12.88 -2.08 2.64
C PHE A 108 -13.74 -1.01 3.35
N PRO A 109 -14.09 0.09 2.66
CA PRO A 109 -15.02 1.08 3.21
C PRO A 109 -16.44 0.52 3.35
N GLU A 110 -17.16 0.97 4.39
CA GLU A 110 -18.52 0.53 4.72
C GLU A 110 -19.47 0.70 3.52
N GLY A 111 -20.07 -0.40 3.06
CA GLY A 111 -20.98 -0.44 1.91
C GLY A 111 -20.38 -1.04 0.63
N ASN A 112 -19.07 -1.30 0.57
CA ASN A 112 -18.46 -1.99 -0.56
C ASN A 112 -18.41 -3.50 -0.27
N GLY A 113 -19.39 -4.24 -0.80
CA GLY A 113 -19.55 -5.68 -0.61
C GLY A 113 -18.42 -6.51 -1.25
N MET A 114 -17.27 -6.55 -0.60
CA MET A 114 -16.20 -7.49 -0.92
C MET A 114 -16.48 -8.84 -0.26
N SER A 115 -16.10 -9.92 -0.93
CA SER A 115 -16.31 -11.28 -0.40
C SER A 115 -15.50 -11.50 0.88
N SER A 116 -16.06 -12.20 1.87
CA SER A 116 -15.34 -12.59 3.09
C SER A 116 -14.04 -13.38 2.79
N ALA A 117 -13.96 -14.02 1.62
CA ALA A 117 -12.75 -14.68 1.12
C ALA A 117 -11.63 -13.66 0.80
N SER A 118 -11.95 -12.53 0.14
CA SER A 118 -10.99 -11.46 -0.14
C SER A 118 -10.42 -10.85 1.14
N VAL A 119 -11.30 -10.66 2.14
CA VAL A 119 -10.93 -10.18 3.47
C VAL A 119 -9.97 -11.16 4.15
N SER A 120 -10.28 -12.46 4.14
CA SER A 120 -9.40 -13.50 4.69
C SER A 120 -8.05 -13.58 3.97
N SER A 121 -8.02 -13.41 2.65
CA SER A 121 -6.78 -13.40 1.87
C SER A 121 -5.89 -12.20 2.22
N LEU A 122 -6.45 -10.98 2.29
CA LEU A 122 -5.69 -9.79 2.72
C LEU A 122 -5.07 -10.02 4.09
N GLN A 123 -5.79 -10.68 5.00
CA GLN A 123 -5.34 -10.90 6.37
C GLN A 123 -4.12 -11.79 6.43
N LYS A 124 -4.20 -12.98 5.83
CA LYS A 124 -3.08 -13.91 5.75
C LYS A 124 -1.85 -13.23 5.14
N LEU A 125 -2.06 -12.47 4.07
CA LEU A 125 -0.99 -11.70 3.41
C LEU A 125 -0.43 -10.58 4.29
N TRP A 126 -1.28 -9.82 4.98
CA TRP A 126 -0.89 -8.71 5.85
C TRP A 126 0.02 -9.14 6.98
N PHE A 127 -0.33 -10.27 7.61
CA PHE A 127 0.44 -10.82 8.71
C PHE A 127 1.73 -11.50 8.25
N ALA A 128 1.72 -12.16 7.08
CA ALA A 128 2.92 -12.71 6.45
C ALA A 128 3.88 -11.61 5.94
N THR A 129 3.36 -10.43 5.60
CA THR A 129 4.15 -9.31 5.07
C THR A 129 4.94 -8.61 6.18
N ASN A 130 6.19 -8.23 5.86
CA ASN A 130 7.05 -7.45 6.74
C ASN A 130 6.37 -6.13 7.16
N ALA A 131 6.55 -5.71 8.41
CA ALA A 131 5.96 -4.50 8.96
C ALA A 131 6.22 -3.23 8.13
N ILE A 132 7.37 -3.16 7.44
CA ILE A 132 7.74 -2.02 6.57
C ILE A 132 6.87 -2.00 5.30
N ASP A 133 6.57 -3.17 4.75
CA ASP A 133 5.89 -3.33 3.45
C ASP A 133 4.37 -3.39 3.55
N ARG A 134 3.85 -3.59 4.77
CA ARG A 134 2.42 -3.53 5.08
C ARG A 134 1.79 -2.25 4.53
N GLY A 135 2.39 -1.08 4.74
CA GLY A 135 1.84 0.18 4.21
C GLY A 135 1.58 0.15 2.69
N ILE A 136 2.49 -0.47 1.94
CA ILE A 136 2.40 -0.62 0.48
C ILE A 136 1.28 -1.61 0.14
N LEU A 137 1.24 -2.78 0.77
CA LEU A 137 0.20 -3.78 0.56
C LEU A 137 -1.21 -3.21 0.74
N THR A 138 -1.44 -2.40 1.79
CA THR A 138 -2.75 -1.76 2.02
C THR A 138 -3.09 -0.76 0.93
N ARG A 139 -2.11 0.02 0.47
CA ARG A 139 -2.34 1.01 -0.58
C ARG A 139 -2.73 0.34 -1.89
N GLU A 140 -2.03 -0.72 -2.28
CA GLU A 140 -2.30 -1.45 -3.52
C GLU A 140 -3.66 -2.18 -3.47
N TRP A 141 -4.00 -2.77 -2.32
CA TRP A 141 -5.33 -3.37 -2.14
C TRP A 141 -6.46 -2.34 -2.14
N ALA A 142 -6.26 -1.18 -1.52
CA ALA A 142 -7.23 -0.08 -1.56
C ALA A 142 -7.41 0.50 -2.98
N ALA A 143 -6.38 0.42 -3.83
CA ALA A 143 -6.46 0.80 -5.24
C ALA A 143 -7.12 -0.27 -6.13
N GLY A 144 -7.40 -1.47 -5.59
CA GLY A 144 -8.01 -2.58 -6.33
C GLY A 144 -7.02 -3.52 -7.04
N ASN A 145 -5.71 -3.33 -6.87
CA ASN A 145 -4.67 -4.15 -7.51
C ASN A 145 -4.53 -5.55 -6.87
N CYS A 146 -4.95 -5.70 -5.60
CA CYS A 146 -5.02 -6.97 -4.87
C CYS A 146 -3.73 -7.84 -4.94
N ILE A 147 -2.57 -7.21 -4.78
CA ILE A 147 -1.27 -7.88 -4.89
C ILE A 147 -1.07 -8.98 -3.83
N SER A 148 -0.40 -10.07 -4.18
CA SER A 148 -0.04 -11.15 -3.26
C SER A 148 1.24 -10.88 -2.46
N SER A 149 2.15 -10.07 -2.99
CA SER A 149 3.40 -9.70 -2.33
C SER A 149 3.92 -8.37 -2.87
N VAL A 150 4.62 -7.61 -2.02
CA VAL A 150 5.34 -6.41 -2.45
C VAL A 150 6.59 -6.84 -3.20
N MET A 151 6.73 -6.41 -4.45
CA MET A 151 7.91 -6.70 -5.27
C MET A 151 9.15 -6.04 -4.67
N LYS A 152 10.24 -6.80 -4.58
CA LYS A 152 11.50 -6.37 -3.97
C LYS A 152 12.61 -6.31 -5.00
N THR A 153 13.48 -5.33 -4.85
CA THR A 153 14.75 -5.21 -5.58
C THR A 153 15.73 -6.28 -5.10
N ASP A 154 16.81 -6.48 -5.84
CA ASP A 154 17.92 -7.35 -5.41
C ASP A 154 18.61 -6.84 -4.13
N ALA A 155 18.39 -5.57 -3.77
CA ALA A 155 18.84 -4.95 -2.52
C ALA A 155 17.82 -5.09 -1.36
N GLY A 156 16.67 -5.76 -1.57
CA GLY A 156 15.62 -5.93 -0.57
C GLY A 156 14.74 -4.70 -0.33
N THR A 157 14.91 -3.64 -1.11
CA THR A 157 14.07 -2.44 -1.08
C THR A 157 12.82 -2.62 -1.93
N ASN A 158 11.82 -1.75 -1.79
CA ASN A 158 10.63 -1.79 -2.64
C ASN A 158 11.01 -1.56 -4.12
N ALA A 159 10.59 -2.45 -5.01
CA ALA A 159 10.84 -2.32 -6.44
C ALA A 159 9.85 -1.37 -7.14
N GLY A 160 8.71 -1.06 -6.52
CA GLY A 160 7.65 -0.27 -7.15
C GLY A 160 6.70 -1.14 -7.98
N GLY A 161 6.06 -0.54 -8.99
CA GLY A 161 5.17 -1.20 -9.95
C GLY A 161 3.67 -0.94 -9.74
N GLY A 162 3.30 -0.11 -8.75
CA GLY A 162 1.90 0.29 -8.50
C GLY A 162 1.48 1.57 -9.23
N ASN A 163 2.43 2.28 -9.84
CA ASN A 163 2.19 3.53 -10.53
C ASN A 163 1.90 3.32 -12.02
N LYS A 164 1.07 4.20 -12.59
CA LYS A 164 0.91 4.28 -14.05
C LYS A 164 2.21 4.80 -14.67
N THR A 165 2.66 4.13 -15.72
CA THR A 165 3.83 4.53 -16.51
C THR A 165 3.41 4.78 -17.97
N ASP A 166 4.34 5.25 -18.80
CA ASP A 166 4.19 5.43 -20.25
C ASP A 166 4.04 4.11 -21.05
N ARG A 167 4.04 2.97 -20.35
CA ARG A 167 3.80 1.65 -20.93
C ARG A 167 2.32 1.44 -21.20
N ASN A 168 2.01 0.48 -22.07
CA ASN A 168 0.63 0.03 -22.29
C ASN A 168 0.04 -0.47 -20.94
N PRO A 169 -1.16 -0.02 -20.54
CA PRO A 169 -1.83 -0.49 -19.31
C PRO A 169 -1.95 -2.01 -19.18
N ASP A 170 -2.04 -2.74 -20.29
CA ASP A 170 -2.15 -4.21 -20.30
C ASP A 170 -0.79 -4.91 -20.11
N TYR A 171 0.31 -4.16 -20.12
CA TYR A 171 1.66 -4.69 -19.96
C TYR A 171 2.02 -4.86 -18.49
N THR A 172 2.11 -6.12 -18.03
CA THR A 172 2.58 -6.43 -16.67
C THR A 172 4.07 -6.17 -16.55
N HIS A 173 4.45 -5.11 -15.81
CA HIS A 173 5.85 -4.76 -15.61
C HIS A 173 6.43 -5.41 -14.34
N THR A 174 7.43 -6.26 -14.52
CA THR A 174 8.20 -6.95 -13.47
C THR A 174 9.71 -6.76 -13.70
N LEU A 175 10.56 -7.18 -12.74
CA LEU A 175 12.02 -7.16 -12.90
C LEU A 175 12.51 -7.96 -14.11
N ASP A 176 11.82 -9.04 -14.49
CA ASP A 176 12.18 -9.82 -15.67
C ASP A 176 11.84 -9.08 -16.97
N THR A 177 10.71 -8.37 -16.98
CA THR A 177 10.37 -7.51 -18.13
C THR A 177 11.25 -6.26 -18.21
N LEU A 178 11.71 -5.76 -17.06
CA LEU A 178 12.68 -4.67 -16.97
C LEU A 178 14.02 -5.10 -17.61
N ASP A 179 14.50 -6.33 -17.37
CA ASP A 179 15.72 -6.82 -18.02
C ASP A 179 15.60 -6.82 -19.54
N VAL A 180 14.42 -7.17 -20.09
CA VAL A 180 14.19 -7.07 -21.53
C VAL A 180 14.28 -5.62 -22.02
N GLU A 181 13.71 -4.67 -21.28
CA GLU A 181 13.81 -3.23 -21.60
C GLU A 181 15.25 -2.70 -21.51
N ILE A 182 16.01 -3.12 -20.50
CA ILE A 182 17.44 -2.77 -20.36
C ILE A 182 18.22 -3.36 -21.55
N ALA A 183 17.99 -4.63 -21.90
CA ALA A 183 18.65 -5.26 -23.04
C ALA A 183 18.35 -4.52 -24.35
N LEU A 184 17.09 -4.14 -24.57
CA LEU A 184 16.68 -3.30 -25.70
C LEU A 184 17.42 -1.96 -25.72
N ALA A 185 17.53 -1.28 -24.57
CA ALA A 185 18.20 0.01 -24.46
C ALA A 185 19.71 -0.06 -24.73
N THR A 186 20.35 -1.20 -24.44
CA THR A 186 21.79 -1.42 -24.70
C THR A 186 22.12 -1.77 -26.16
N MET A 187 21.14 -1.99 -27.02
CA MET A 187 21.41 -2.28 -28.43
C MET A 187 21.86 -1.01 -29.16
N PRO A 188 22.84 -1.12 -30.08
CA PRO A 188 23.34 0.03 -30.86
C PRO A 188 22.37 0.48 -31.96
N MET A 189 21.26 -0.24 -32.16
CA MET A 189 20.27 0.06 -33.18
C MET A 189 19.13 0.90 -32.62
N ASP A 190 18.65 1.84 -33.41
CA ASP A 190 17.47 2.61 -33.10
C ASP A 190 16.18 1.94 -33.56
N PHE A 191 15.16 2.07 -32.74
CA PHE A 191 13.80 1.59 -32.99
C PHE A 191 12.84 2.38 -32.10
N ASP A 192 11.55 2.35 -32.43
CA ASP A 192 10.51 2.90 -31.58
C ASP A 192 10.40 2.08 -30.28
N ILE A 193 10.62 2.72 -29.14
CA ILE A 193 10.59 2.10 -27.81
C ILE A 193 9.18 1.64 -27.39
N TYR A 194 8.14 2.13 -28.08
CA TYR A 194 6.75 1.75 -27.85
C TYR A 194 6.27 0.68 -28.84
N ASN A 195 6.93 0.57 -30.00
CA ASN A 195 6.55 -0.37 -31.05
C ASN A 195 7.76 -0.94 -31.80
N PHE A 196 8.30 -2.05 -31.31
CA PHE A 196 9.45 -2.73 -31.92
C PHE A 196 9.08 -4.09 -32.55
N PRO A 197 9.69 -4.46 -33.69
CA PRO A 197 9.48 -5.76 -34.33
C PRO A 197 9.84 -6.96 -33.45
N ALA A 198 9.19 -8.10 -33.69
CA ALA A 198 9.42 -9.35 -32.96
C ALA A 198 10.88 -9.83 -33.00
N SER A 199 11.61 -9.54 -34.09
CA SER A 199 13.04 -9.87 -34.23
C SER A 199 13.91 -9.15 -33.19
N ILE A 200 13.62 -7.88 -32.91
CA ILE A 200 14.34 -7.08 -31.90
C ILE A 200 14.05 -7.63 -30.51
N HIS A 201 12.78 -7.93 -30.23
CA HIS A 201 12.38 -8.53 -28.95
C HIS A 201 13.05 -9.90 -28.72
N ARG A 202 13.17 -10.74 -29.77
CA ARG A 202 13.91 -12.01 -29.70
C ARG A 202 15.38 -11.77 -29.36
N ARG A 203 16.02 -10.81 -30.02
CA ARG A 203 17.42 -10.47 -29.75
C ARG A 203 17.62 -9.98 -28.32
N ALA A 204 16.70 -9.18 -27.78
CA ALA A 204 16.77 -8.72 -26.39
C ALA A 204 16.72 -9.89 -25.41
N LYS A 205 15.83 -10.86 -25.63
CA LYS A 205 15.77 -12.08 -24.81
C LYS A 205 17.06 -12.90 -24.88
N GLU A 206 17.70 -12.98 -26.04
CA GLU A 206 19.01 -13.64 -26.16
C GLU A 206 20.10 -12.92 -25.35
N ILE A 207 20.13 -11.58 -25.39
CA ILE A 207 21.06 -10.77 -24.59
C ILE A 207 20.86 -11.03 -23.09
N VAL A 208 19.61 -11.06 -22.63
CA VAL A 208 19.27 -11.38 -21.23
C VAL A 208 19.75 -12.78 -20.87
N GLN A 209 19.45 -13.78 -21.71
CA GLN A 209 19.81 -15.17 -21.48
C GLN A 209 21.33 -15.38 -21.42
N LYS A 210 22.07 -14.76 -22.36
CA LYS A 210 23.53 -14.86 -22.45
C LYS A 210 24.26 -13.92 -21.49
N LYS A 211 23.53 -13.03 -20.80
CA LYS A 211 24.09 -11.96 -19.96
C LYS A 211 25.19 -11.19 -20.69
N GLU A 212 24.90 -10.75 -21.93
CA GLU A 212 25.88 -10.04 -22.75
C GLU A 212 26.22 -8.66 -22.11
N SER A 213 27.45 -8.18 -22.33
CA SER A 213 27.86 -6.82 -21.95
C SER A 213 27.39 -5.85 -23.03
N PRO A 214 26.85 -4.66 -22.70
CA PRO A 214 26.82 -4.02 -21.37
C PRO A 214 25.56 -4.31 -20.53
N PHE A 215 24.64 -5.14 -21.03
CA PHE A 215 23.36 -5.43 -20.36
C PHE A 215 23.54 -5.96 -18.94
N LYS A 216 24.47 -6.91 -18.72
CA LYS A 216 24.63 -7.56 -17.40
C LYS A 216 24.99 -6.56 -16.30
N GLU A 217 25.82 -5.56 -16.58
CA GLU A 217 26.21 -4.53 -15.61
C GLU A 217 25.06 -3.55 -15.33
N TRP A 218 24.36 -3.12 -16.39
CA TRP A 218 23.20 -2.25 -16.26
C TRP A 218 22.04 -2.91 -15.49
N SER A 219 21.72 -4.16 -15.80
CA SER A 219 20.71 -4.94 -15.08
C SER A 219 21.08 -5.09 -13.61
N ALA A 220 22.33 -5.46 -13.30
CA ALA A 220 22.78 -5.61 -11.91
C ALA A 220 22.75 -4.31 -11.09
N ALA A 221 22.96 -3.15 -11.75
CA ALA A 221 22.87 -1.85 -11.10
C ALA A 221 21.41 -1.40 -10.93
N LEU A 222 20.61 -1.44 -12.00
CA LEU A 222 19.22 -0.98 -12.00
C LEU A 222 18.31 -1.85 -11.13
N ARG A 223 18.54 -3.18 -11.06
CA ARG A 223 17.79 -4.08 -10.17
C ARG A 223 17.98 -3.79 -8.67
N LYS A 224 18.96 -2.95 -8.30
CA LYS A 224 19.18 -2.50 -6.91
C LYS A 224 18.53 -1.15 -6.61
N VAL A 225 18.06 -0.43 -7.64
CA VAL A 225 17.44 0.89 -7.49
C VAL A 225 16.05 0.75 -6.87
N ALA A 226 15.82 1.49 -5.78
CA ALA A 226 14.49 1.53 -5.15
C ALA A 226 13.47 2.17 -6.10
N GLY A 227 12.28 1.57 -6.20
CA GLY A 227 11.21 2.06 -7.08
C GLY A 227 11.52 1.92 -8.58
N ILE A 228 12.48 1.09 -8.99
CA ILE A 228 12.90 0.99 -10.40
C ILE A 228 11.73 0.70 -11.37
N LEU A 229 10.71 -0.05 -10.93
CA LEU A 229 9.54 -0.38 -11.74
C LEU A 229 8.53 0.77 -11.86
N ASP A 230 8.67 1.83 -11.06
CA ASP A 230 7.83 3.01 -11.16
C ASP A 230 8.30 3.97 -12.27
N TYR A 231 9.56 3.88 -12.71
CA TYR A 231 10.11 4.76 -13.75
C TYR A 231 9.54 4.44 -15.14
N SER A 232 9.38 5.49 -15.96
CA SER A 232 8.93 5.34 -17.34
C SER A 232 9.94 4.55 -18.18
N ARG A 233 9.44 3.85 -19.20
CA ARG A 233 10.28 3.18 -20.19
C ARG A 233 11.19 4.19 -20.87
N ALA A 234 10.67 5.37 -21.23
CA ALA A 234 11.46 6.43 -21.83
C ALA A 234 12.63 6.88 -20.95
N ALA A 235 12.43 7.04 -19.63
CA ALA A 235 13.49 7.44 -18.70
C ALA A 235 14.61 6.39 -18.64
N ILE A 236 14.26 5.11 -18.58
CA ILE A 236 15.26 4.02 -18.55
C ILE A 236 16.06 3.98 -19.86
N PHE A 237 15.41 4.11 -21.01
CA PHE A 237 16.09 4.16 -22.30
C PHE A 237 16.99 5.39 -22.43
N ALA A 238 16.49 6.57 -22.04
CA ALA A 238 17.25 7.80 -22.11
C ALA A 238 18.47 7.77 -21.19
N LEU A 239 18.35 7.15 -20.01
CA LEU A 239 19.44 6.94 -19.07
C LEU A 239 20.55 6.07 -19.68
N ILE A 240 20.20 4.89 -20.21
CA ILE A 240 21.18 3.94 -20.73
C ILE A 240 21.87 4.48 -21.98
N ARG A 241 21.09 5.03 -22.92
CA ARG A 241 21.64 5.57 -24.18
C ARG A 241 22.40 6.88 -23.98
N GLY A 242 22.02 7.68 -23.00
CA GLY A 242 22.68 8.94 -22.64
C GLY A 242 24.00 8.78 -21.90
N ALA A 243 24.40 7.56 -21.54
CA ALA A 243 25.63 7.30 -20.82
C ALA A 243 26.84 7.16 -21.77
N THR A 244 28.04 7.40 -21.26
CA THR A 244 29.27 7.12 -22.02
C THR A 244 29.44 5.62 -22.23
N SER A 245 29.97 5.20 -23.38
CA SER A 245 30.06 3.77 -23.77
C SER A 245 30.74 2.90 -22.70
N ASP A 246 31.73 3.45 -22.01
CA ASP A 246 32.60 2.67 -21.13
C ASP A 246 32.15 2.68 -19.65
N ILE A 247 31.09 3.41 -19.32
CA ILE A 247 30.68 3.60 -17.91
C ILE A 247 30.36 2.27 -17.22
N HIS A 248 29.87 1.29 -17.98
CA HIS A 248 29.47 -0.02 -17.49
C HIS A 248 30.65 -0.83 -16.93
N HIS A 249 31.88 -0.53 -17.33
CA HIS A 249 33.09 -1.14 -16.77
C HIS A 249 33.42 -0.68 -15.35
N PHE A 250 32.82 0.43 -14.88
CA PHE A 250 33.10 1.06 -13.59
C PHE A 250 31.85 1.08 -12.71
N PRO A 251 31.61 0.04 -11.88
CA PRO A 251 30.36 -0.11 -11.12
C PRO A 251 30.00 1.08 -10.23
N VAL A 252 31.01 1.71 -9.60
CA VAL A 252 30.80 2.89 -8.75
C VAL A 252 30.35 4.08 -9.58
N SER A 253 31.06 4.38 -10.67
CA SER A 253 30.71 5.48 -11.58
C SER A 253 29.34 5.27 -12.22
N LEU A 254 29.01 4.02 -12.61
CA LEU A 254 27.70 3.65 -13.13
C LEU A 254 26.59 3.95 -12.10
N GLN A 255 26.76 3.54 -10.85
CA GLN A 255 25.77 3.81 -9.81
C GLN A 255 25.61 5.31 -9.55
N THR A 256 26.72 6.06 -9.50
CA THR A 256 26.68 7.52 -9.35
C THR A 256 25.93 8.17 -10.50
N TYR A 257 26.16 7.72 -11.73
CA TYR A 257 25.47 8.21 -12.91
C TYR A 257 23.97 7.90 -12.86
N ILE A 258 23.58 6.67 -12.51
CA ILE A 258 22.17 6.29 -12.33
C ILE A 258 21.49 7.22 -11.33
N ASN A 259 22.09 7.41 -10.16
CA ASN A 259 21.51 8.26 -9.11
C ASN A 259 21.40 9.73 -9.52
N ALA A 260 22.30 10.22 -10.38
CA ALA A 260 22.30 11.60 -10.85
C ALA A 260 21.31 11.87 -12.00
N ASN A 261 21.04 10.86 -12.84
CA ASN A 261 20.29 11.04 -14.09
C ASN A 261 18.90 10.41 -14.08
N LEU A 262 18.63 9.46 -13.19
CA LEU A 262 17.31 8.84 -13.04
C LEU A 262 16.43 9.64 -12.06
N THR A 263 16.12 10.88 -12.45
CA THR A 263 15.43 11.88 -11.61
C THR A 263 13.97 12.13 -12.02
N GLU A 264 13.40 11.26 -12.85
CA GLU A 264 12.01 11.42 -13.30
C GLU A 264 11.03 11.36 -12.12
N HIS A 265 10.11 12.32 -12.08
CA HIS A 265 9.05 12.40 -11.08
C HIS A 265 7.65 12.11 -11.64
N LYS A 266 7.48 12.20 -12.96
CA LYS A 266 6.21 11.95 -13.66
C LYS A 266 6.40 10.80 -14.63
N HIS A 267 5.78 9.67 -14.32
CA HIS A 267 6.07 8.40 -14.99
C HIS A 267 5.10 8.04 -16.11
N ASP A 268 3.88 8.58 -16.08
CA ASP A 268 2.80 8.36 -17.06
C ASP A 268 2.99 9.18 -18.35
N ALA A 269 3.64 10.34 -18.24
CA ALA A 269 3.93 11.23 -19.36
C ALA A 269 5.38 11.73 -19.26
N PRO A 270 6.34 11.06 -19.92
CA PRO A 270 7.75 11.44 -19.91
C PRO A 270 7.93 12.87 -20.42
N SER A 271 8.89 13.59 -19.85
CA SER A 271 9.15 14.98 -20.23
C SER A 271 9.59 15.10 -21.70
N ALA A 272 9.32 16.24 -22.33
CA ALA A 272 9.81 16.52 -23.68
C ALA A 272 11.35 16.46 -23.76
N GLU A 273 12.06 16.75 -22.68
CA GLU A 273 13.53 16.60 -22.62
C GLU A 273 13.95 15.13 -22.69
N THR A 274 13.27 14.25 -21.94
CA THR A 274 13.50 12.80 -21.97
C THR A 274 13.28 12.24 -23.38
N LEU A 275 12.18 12.66 -24.03
CA LEU A 275 11.86 12.23 -25.39
C LEU A 275 12.86 12.79 -26.41
N LYS A 276 13.30 14.04 -26.27
CA LYS A 276 14.35 14.63 -27.13
C LYS A 276 15.65 13.85 -27.05
N LYS A 277 16.09 13.44 -25.84
CA LYS A 277 17.29 12.61 -25.68
C LYS A 277 17.19 11.33 -26.50
N LEU A 278 16.01 10.70 -26.55
CA LEU A 278 15.78 9.50 -27.38
C LEU A 278 15.82 9.78 -28.89
N VAL A 279 15.28 10.93 -29.33
CA VAL A 279 15.26 11.33 -30.75
C VAL A 279 16.63 11.81 -31.23
N MET A 280 17.48 12.37 -30.36
CA MET A 280 18.84 12.77 -30.74
C MET A 280 19.70 11.57 -31.17
N PHE A 281 19.41 10.37 -30.65
CA PHE A 281 20.05 9.14 -31.14
C PHE A 281 19.60 8.76 -32.56
N HIS A 282 18.37 9.12 -32.96
CA HIS A 282 17.85 8.94 -34.33
C HIS A 282 18.49 9.88 -35.38
N MET A 283 19.23 10.91 -34.97
CA MET A 283 19.71 11.96 -35.85
C MET A 283 21.22 11.83 -36.07
N PRO A 284 21.73 11.71 -37.32
CA PRO A 284 23.17 11.66 -37.56
C PRO A 284 23.86 12.91 -37.00
N PRO A 285 25.10 12.79 -36.47
CA PRO A 285 25.81 13.89 -35.79
C PRO A 285 25.92 15.19 -36.60
N SER A 286 25.81 15.11 -37.92
CA SER A 286 25.80 16.25 -38.85
C SER A 286 24.58 17.17 -38.72
N LEU A 287 23.54 16.76 -38.00
CA LEU A 287 22.28 17.50 -37.89
C LEU A 287 22.05 18.12 -36.50
N TRP A 288 23.04 18.07 -35.60
CA TRP A 288 22.92 18.54 -34.22
C TRP A 288 23.13 20.07 -34.04
N THR A 289 23.42 20.81 -35.12
CA THR A 289 23.78 22.25 -35.08
C THR A 289 22.88 23.16 -35.92
N LEU A 290 21.59 22.88 -36.02
CA LEU A 290 20.59 23.81 -36.58
C LEU A 290 19.53 24.17 -35.53
#